data_AF-A0A380DKL8-F1
#
_entry.id   AF-A0A380DKL8-F1
#
_cell.length_a   1.000
_cell.length_b   1.000
_cell.length_c   1.000
_cell.angle_alpha   90.00
_cell.angle_beta   90.00
_cell.angle_gamma   90.00
#
_symmetry.space_group_name_H-M   'P 1'
#
loop_
_entity.id
_entity.type
_entity.pdbx_description
1 polymer ?
#
loop_
_entity_poly.entity_id
_entity_poly.type
_entity_poly.pdbx_seq_one_letter_code
_entity_poly.pdbx_strand_id
1 'polypeptide(L)'
;MFNVLITSVKYDYLRKYLATNKRMDNLINEYRVTYPCAIKRYDVENNYLNKLAIKELIRQFKYLSAFEKDVMYLMCEQYKPREIAQLMHVKEKVIYNAIQRCKNKIKRYFKMI
;
A
#
# COMPACT_ATOMS: atom_id res chain seq x y z
N MET A 1 -49.99 -3.25 -44.56
CA MET A 1 -50.11 -3.29 -43.09
C MET A 1 -49.02 -4.16 -42.43
N PHE A 2 -48.84 -5.42 -42.81
CA PHE A 2 -47.81 -6.33 -42.24
C PHE A 2 -46.36 -5.85 -42.41
N ASN A 3 -45.96 -5.38 -43.60
CA ASN A 3 -44.59 -4.91 -43.84
C ASN A 3 -44.21 -3.68 -43.00
N VAL A 4 -45.15 -2.76 -42.73
CA VAL A 4 -44.87 -1.57 -41.89
C VAL A 4 -44.59 -1.99 -40.44
N LEU A 5 -45.34 -2.97 -39.94
CA LEU A 5 -45.18 -3.51 -38.59
C LEU A 5 -43.87 -4.28 -38.41
N ILE A 6 -43.49 -5.11 -39.39
CA ILE A 6 -42.20 -5.82 -39.37
C ILE A 6 -41.04 -4.82 -39.39
N THR A 7 -41.15 -3.78 -40.20
CA THR A 7 -40.10 -2.76 -40.31
C THR A 7 -39.98 -1.92 -39.04
N SER A 8 -41.10 -1.53 -38.41
CA SER A 8 -41.09 -0.76 -37.15
C SER A 8 -40.47 -1.55 -36.00
N VAL A 9 -40.79 -2.85 -35.87
CA VAL A 9 -40.22 -3.74 -34.86
C VAL A 9 -38.70 -3.89 -35.06
N LYS A 10 -38.23 -4.03 -36.30
CA LYS A 10 -36.79 -4.06 -36.62
C LYS A 10 -36.08 -2.77 -36.21
N TYR A 11 -36.68 -1.61 -36.50
CA TYR A 11 -36.11 -0.32 -36.09
C TYR A 11 -36.13 -0.11 -34.57
N ASP A 12 -37.18 -0.55 -33.87
CA ASP A 12 -37.23 -0.51 -32.41
C ASP A 12 -36.16 -1.39 -31.77
N TYR A 13 -35.96 -2.60 -32.31
CA TYR A 13 -34.88 -3.47 -31.89
C TYR A 13 -33.52 -2.82 -32.09
N LEU A 14 -33.27 -2.25 -33.29
CA LEU A 14 -32.01 -1.58 -33.59
C LEU A 14 -31.76 -0.38 -32.67
N ARG A 15 -32.78 0.44 -32.39
CA ARG A 15 -32.68 1.56 -31.45
C ARG A 15 -32.30 1.08 -30.05
N LYS A 16 -32.94 0.01 -29.55
CA LYS A 16 -32.62 -0.57 -28.24
C LYS A 16 -31.20 -1.13 -28.22
N TYR A 17 -30.78 -1.84 -29.26
CA TYR A 17 -29.44 -2.39 -29.39
C TYR A 17 -28.35 -1.29 -29.35
N LEU A 18 -28.51 -0.24 -30.16
CA LEU A 18 -27.57 0.89 -30.20
C LEU A 18 -27.54 1.66 -28.86
N ALA A 19 -28.69 1.85 -28.23
CA ALA A 19 -28.77 2.49 -26.92
C ALA A 19 -28.06 1.67 -25.83
N THR A 20 -28.21 0.34 -25.86
CA THR A 20 -27.50 -0.57 -24.95
C THR A 20 -26.00 -0.54 -25.18
N ASN A 21 -25.54 -0.61 -26.44
CA ASN A 21 -24.11 -0.53 -26.75
C ASN A 21 -23.50 0.79 -26.26
N LYS A 22 -24.16 1.92 -26.54
CA LYS A 22 -23.72 3.23 -26.05
C LYS A 22 -23.65 3.30 -24.53
N ARG A 23 -24.59 2.66 -23.82
CA ARG A 23 -24.55 2.56 -22.35
C ARG A 23 -23.36 1.72 -21.87
N MET A 24 -23.07 0.59 -22.52
CA MET A 24 -21.91 -0.24 -22.19
C MET A 24 -20.60 0.51 -22.41
N ASP A 25 -20.46 1.23 -23.53
CA ASP A 25 -19.27 2.03 -23.83
C ASP A 25 -19.06 3.15 -22.79
N ASN A 26 -20.14 3.82 -22.39
CA ASN A 26 -20.08 4.84 -21.36
C ASN A 26 -19.65 4.25 -20.00
N LEU A 27 -20.21 3.10 -19.64
CA LEU A 27 -19.86 2.40 -18.40
C LEU A 27 -18.37 2.02 -18.39
N ILE A 28 -17.86 1.46 -19.49
CA ILE A 28 -16.43 1.13 -19.65
C ILE A 28 -15.57 2.39 -19.46
N ASN A 29 -15.97 3.52 -20.05
CA ASN A 29 -15.23 4.78 -19.92
C ASN A 29 -15.25 5.33 -18.48
N GLU A 30 -16.36 5.23 -17.77
CA GLU A 30 -16.45 5.61 -16.35
C GLU A 30 -15.50 4.75 -15.49
N TYR A 31 -15.48 3.44 -15.72
CA TYR A 31 -14.58 2.53 -15.00
C TYR A 31 -13.11 2.78 -15.32
N ARG A 32 -12.77 3.13 -16.58
CA ARG A 32 -11.39 3.47 -16.99
C ARG A 32 -10.82 4.67 -16.23
N VAL A 33 -11.65 5.59 -15.78
CA VAL A 33 -11.23 6.76 -15.01
C VAL A 33 -11.26 6.47 -13.51
N THR A 34 -12.35 5.86 -13.04
CA THR A 34 -12.58 5.64 -11.60
C THR A 34 -11.55 4.69 -11.01
N TYR A 35 -11.20 3.62 -11.71
CA TYR A 35 -10.33 2.56 -11.18
C TYR A 35 -8.88 3.05 -10.93
N PRO A 36 -8.19 3.71 -11.88
CA PRO A 36 -6.87 4.29 -11.61
C PRO A 36 -6.89 5.39 -10.54
N CYS A 37 -7.96 6.20 -10.48
CA CYS A 37 -8.10 7.23 -9.45
C CYS A 37 -8.25 6.62 -8.05
N ALA A 38 -9.02 5.53 -7.90
CA ALA A 38 -9.16 4.82 -6.65
C ALA A 38 -7.83 4.19 -6.19
N ILE A 39 -7.10 3.54 -7.10
CA ILE A 39 -5.76 2.97 -6.81
C ILE A 39 -4.81 4.07 -6.35
N LYS A 40 -4.71 5.18 -7.09
CA LYS A 40 -3.82 6.29 -6.73
C LYS A 40 -4.17 6.89 -5.36
N ARG A 41 -5.46 7.03 -5.02
CA ARG A 41 -5.88 7.51 -3.69
C ARG A 41 -5.45 6.55 -2.59
N TYR A 42 -5.68 5.24 -2.80
CA TYR A 42 -5.27 4.20 -1.86
C TYR A 42 -3.75 4.18 -1.63
N ASP A 43 -2.96 4.37 -2.68
CA ASP A 43 -1.49 4.48 -2.57
C ASP A 43 -1.06 5.70 -1.76
N VAL A 44 -1.69 6.86 -1.95
CA VAL A 44 -1.37 8.08 -1.19
C VAL A 44 -1.69 7.91 0.30
N GLU A 45 -2.86 7.36 0.61
CA GLU A 45 -3.28 7.12 1.99
C GLU A 45 -2.36 6.12 2.69
N ASN A 46 -2.06 4.98 2.05
CA ASN A 46 -1.11 4.01 2.59
C ASN A 46 0.28 4.59 2.77
N ASN A 47 0.77 5.39 1.83
CA ASN A 47 2.05 6.07 1.97
C ASN A 47 2.06 7.03 3.18
N TYR A 48 0.96 7.73 3.43
CA TYR A 48 0.83 8.60 4.59
C TYR A 48 0.77 7.79 5.91
N LEU A 49 -0.03 6.73 5.96
CA LEU A 49 -0.11 5.83 7.12
C LEU A 49 1.24 5.17 7.42
N ASN A 50 1.98 4.74 6.39
CA ASN A 50 3.33 4.20 6.54
C ASN A 50 4.30 5.24 7.12
N LYS A 51 4.25 6.49 6.66
CA LYS A 51 5.05 7.58 7.24
C LYS A 51 4.72 7.83 8.71
N LEU A 52 3.44 7.79 9.09
CA LEU A 52 3.02 7.91 10.49
C LEU A 52 3.51 6.73 11.33
N ALA A 53 3.40 5.50 10.82
CA ALA A 53 3.87 4.30 11.50
C ALA A 53 5.39 4.33 11.73
N ILE A 54 6.17 4.78 10.73
CA ILE A 54 7.62 4.95 10.86
C ILE A 54 7.96 6.01 11.92
N LYS A 55 7.27 7.16 11.91
CA LYS A 55 7.48 8.21 12.94
C LYS A 55 7.19 7.68 14.35
N GLU A 56 6.11 6.93 14.51
CA GLU A 56 5.75 6.34 15.80
C GLU A 56 6.79 5.29 16.24
N LEU A 57 7.26 4.46 15.31
CA LEU A 57 8.34 3.49 15.56
C LEU A 57 9.62 4.20 16.04
N ILE A 58 10.05 5.25 15.35
CA ILE A 58 11.23 6.05 15.74
C ILE A 58 11.04 6.67 17.12
N ARG A 59 9.83 7.11 17.48
CA ARG A 59 9.52 7.62 18.83
C ARG A 59 9.82 6.59 19.93
N GLN A 60 9.62 5.31 19.65
CA GLN A 60 9.92 4.22 20.59
C GLN A 60 11.42 3.96 20.76
N PHE A 61 12.28 4.47 19.87
CA PHE A 61 13.72 4.31 19.99
C PHE A 61 14.28 4.99 21.23
N LYS A 62 13.53 5.91 21.87
CA LYS A 62 13.90 6.49 23.16
C LYS A 62 14.19 5.44 24.25
N TYR A 63 13.61 4.25 24.15
CA TYR A 63 13.80 3.14 25.10
C TYR A 63 14.98 2.20 24.75
N LEU A 64 15.67 2.47 23.64
CA LEU A 64 16.81 1.70 23.18
C LEU A 64 18.13 2.32 23.67
N SER A 65 19.16 1.49 23.83
CA SER A 65 20.52 1.98 24.09
C SER A 65 21.10 2.68 22.87
N ALA A 66 22.20 3.43 23.02
CA ALA A 66 22.87 4.10 21.88
C ALA A 66 23.18 3.11 20.75
N PHE A 67 23.82 1.99 21.07
CA PHE A 67 24.10 0.93 20.12
C PHE A 67 22.85 0.36 19.42
N GLU A 68 21.78 0.12 20.18
CA GLU A 68 20.52 -0.38 19.62
C GLU A 68 19.85 0.63 18.71
N LYS A 69 19.92 1.92 19.03
CA LYS A 69 19.44 3.00 18.17
C LYS A 69 20.20 3.00 16.84
N ASP A 70 21.52 2.92 16.87
CA ASP A 70 22.35 2.91 15.66
C ASP A 70 22.01 1.72 14.75
N VAL A 71 21.88 0.52 15.34
CA VAL A 71 21.44 -0.68 14.61
C VAL A 71 20.06 -0.48 13.98
N MET A 72 19.10 0.10 14.72
CA MET A 72 17.75 0.31 14.21
C MET A 72 17.67 1.41 13.15
N TYR A 73 18.47 2.48 13.26
CA TYR A 73 18.55 3.52 12.23
C TYR A 73 19.08 2.95 10.91
N LEU A 74 20.16 2.17 10.95
CA LEU A 74 20.69 1.50 9.76
C LEU A 74 19.68 0.49 9.17
N MET A 75 18.92 -0.21 10.01
CA MET A 75 17.82 -1.07 9.53
C MET A 75 16.71 -0.26 8.85
N CYS A 76 16.37 0.94 9.36
CA CYS A 76 15.40 1.83 8.72
C CYS A 76 15.90 2.38 7.37
N GLU A 77 17.21 2.54 7.21
CA GLU A 77 17.87 2.88 5.94
C GLU A 77 18.04 1.67 4.99
N GLN A 78 17.45 0.52 5.35
CA GLN A 78 17.45 -0.72 4.56
C GLN A 78 18.80 -1.44 4.44
N TYR A 79 19.75 -1.17 5.33
CA TYR A 79 20.97 -1.98 5.41
C TYR A 79 20.67 -3.39 5.92
N LYS A 80 21.35 -4.38 5.35
CA LYS A 80 21.25 -5.78 5.79
C LYS A 80 22.03 -5.98 7.10
N PRO A 81 21.63 -6.93 7.97
CA PRO A 81 22.36 -7.20 9.23
C PRO A 81 23.87 -7.43 9.07
N ARG A 82 24.28 -8.04 7.94
CA ARG A 82 25.68 -8.25 7.59
C ARG A 82 26.43 -6.94 7.26
N GLU A 83 25.79 -6.02 6.56
CA GLU A 83 26.36 -4.71 6.20
C GLU A 83 26.47 -3.83 7.45
N ILE A 84 25.45 -3.87 8.31
CA ILE A 84 25.46 -3.21 9.63
C ILE A 84 26.62 -3.73 10.48
N ALA A 85 26.82 -5.04 10.51
CA ALA A 85 27.92 -5.65 11.25
C ALA A 85 29.29 -5.17 10.77
N GLN A 86 29.46 -5.01 9.46
CA GLN A 86 30.67 -4.46 8.86
C GLN A 86 30.87 -2.98 9.22
N LEU A 87 29.84 -2.15 9.08
CA LEU A 87 29.88 -0.71 9.41
C LEU A 87 30.17 -0.46 10.89
N MET A 88 29.60 -1.27 11.78
CA MET A 88 29.76 -1.12 13.23
C MET A 88 30.96 -1.90 13.79
N HIS A 89 31.74 -2.58 12.93
CA HIS A 89 32.88 -3.42 13.32
C HIS A 89 32.55 -4.47 14.41
N VAL A 90 31.36 -5.08 14.32
CA VAL A 90 30.91 -6.14 15.24
C VAL A 90 30.58 -7.43 14.49
N LYS A 91 30.45 -8.53 15.23
CA LYS A 91 30.01 -9.80 14.64
C LYS A 91 28.54 -9.73 14.25
N GLU A 92 28.16 -10.34 13.13
CA GLU A 92 26.78 -10.39 12.63
C GLU A 92 25.79 -10.94 13.67
N LYS A 93 26.20 -11.94 14.46
CA LYS A 93 25.40 -12.48 15.59
C LYS A 93 25.02 -11.41 16.62
N VAL A 94 25.89 -10.43 16.87
CA VAL A 94 25.61 -9.32 17.80
C VAL A 94 24.51 -8.43 17.26
N ILE A 95 24.49 -8.19 15.95
CA ILE A 95 23.43 -7.43 15.27
C ILE A 95 22.08 -8.15 15.38
N TYR A 96 22.02 -9.45 15.05
CA TYR A 96 20.78 -10.23 15.22
C TYR A 96 20.26 -10.21 16.65
N ASN A 97 21.15 -10.37 17.64
CA ASN A 97 20.78 -10.28 19.05
C ASN A 97 20.25 -8.88 19.41
N ALA A 98 20.88 -7.82 18.89
CA ALA A 98 20.44 -6.46 19.11
C ALA A 98 19.06 -6.20 18.51
N ILE A 99 18.82 -6.63 17.26
CA ILE A 99 17.50 -6.55 16.60
C ILE A 99 16.44 -7.25 17.45
N GLN A 100 16.73 -8.47 17.92
CA GLN A 100 15.80 -9.23 18.76
C GLN A 100 15.52 -8.53 20.10
N ARG A 101 16.54 -7.93 20.75
CA ARG A 101 16.36 -7.12 21.96
C ARG A 101 15.49 -5.89 21.69
N CYS A 102 15.74 -5.18 20.58
CA CYS A 102 14.96 -4.00 20.19
C CYS A 102 13.49 -4.36 20.00
N LYS A 103 13.20 -5.45 19.27
CA LYS A 103 11.85 -5.97 19.07
C LYS A 103 11.15 -6.26 20.41
N ASN A 104 11.84 -6.90 21.34
CA ASN A 104 11.28 -7.22 22.65
C ASN A 104 11.01 -5.98 23.50
N LYS A 105 11.91 -4.99 23.49
CA LYS A 105 11.74 -3.72 24.20
C LYS A 105 10.54 -2.96 23.64
N ILE A 106 10.53 -2.71 22.33
CA ILE A 106 9.46 -1.99 21.64
C ILE A 106 8.10 -2.67 21.88
N LYS A 107 8.03 -4.01 21.78
CA LYS A 107 6.80 -4.78 22.05
C LYS A 107 6.29 -4.61 23.48
N ARG A 108 7.17 -4.53 24.48
CA ARG A 108 6.77 -4.31 25.89
C ARG A 108 6.16 -2.93 26.08
N TYR A 109 6.79 -1.90 25.50
CA TYR A 109 6.30 -0.53 25.63
C TYR A 109 5.01 -0.28 24.84
N PHE A 110 4.82 -0.93 23.68
CA PHE A 110 3.55 -0.88 22.94
C PHE A 110 2.40 -1.62 23.64
N LYS A 111 2.67 -2.63 24.47
CA LYS A 111 1.62 -3.33 25.24
C LYS A 111 1.21 -2.60 26.52
N MET A 112 1.98 -1.61 26.96
CA MET A 112 1.65 -0.79 28.13
C MET A 112 0.85 0.47 27.77
N ILE A 113 0.63 0.72 26.48
CA ILE A 113 -0.28 1.74 25.94
C ILE A 113 -1.57 1.05 25.55
#